data_AF-A0A0B6F3H4-F1
#
_entry.id   AF-A0A0B6F3H4-F1
#
_cell.length_a   1.000
_cell.length_b   1.000
_cell.length_c   1.000
_cell.angle_alpha   90.00
_cell.angle_beta   90.00
_cell.angle_gamma   90.00
#
_symmetry.space_group_name_H-M   'P 1'
#
loop_
_entity.id
_entity.type
_entity.pdbx_description
1 polymer ?
#
loop_
_entity_poly.entity_id
_entity_poly.type
_entity_poly.pdbx_seq_one_letter_code
_entity_poly.pdbx_strand_id
1 'polypeptide(L)'
;MNAVNSRKVVVGCVVTALVVILHVLTGGGLGFLWPVVAVCAGAAAGLVTPPKQEKVLEAPKAGPGQLVSTLEGIRYNLRRRKVPGPVQHAWDSFDESALWVLNNWHRLDDAPHQQALVRDMIQEHSDELVKSYLEVTDLKNPVAVQEMSESLGILGREMDEIREAIAQNSVRNLRNHSMALKLEYDGTLPSIESKEV
;
A
#
# COMPACT_ATOMS: atom_id res chain seq x y z
N MET A 1 -29.11 -8.09 29.99
CA MET A 1 -29.69 -8.40 28.67
C MET A 1 -28.55 -8.48 27.67
N ASN A 2 -28.47 -9.60 26.96
CA ASN A 2 -27.30 -10.13 26.28
C ASN A 2 -27.08 -9.49 24.90
N ALA A 3 -25.90 -8.93 24.65
CA ALA A 3 -25.49 -8.45 23.32
C ALA A 3 -24.25 -9.17 22.76
N VAL A 4 -23.90 -10.35 23.27
CA VAL A 4 -22.80 -11.18 22.73
C VAL A 4 -23.27 -12.13 21.62
N ASN A 5 -24.47 -11.90 21.06
CA ASN A 5 -25.10 -12.82 20.11
C ASN A 5 -25.11 -12.28 18.67
N SER A 6 -23.99 -11.72 18.22
CA SER A 6 -23.74 -11.67 16.78
C SER A 6 -23.12 -13.01 16.40
N ARG A 7 -23.92 -13.90 15.80
CA ARG A 7 -23.50 -15.24 15.33
C ARG A 7 -22.18 -15.19 14.55
N LYS A 8 -21.87 -14.05 13.93
CA LYS A 8 -20.65 -13.78 13.17
C LYS A 8 -19.38 -13.71 14.06
N VAL A 9 -19.47 -13.10 15.24
CA VAL A 9 -18.34 -13.04 16.20
C VAL A 9 -18.11 -14.40 16.85
N VAL A 10 -19.19 -15.13 17.14
CA VAL A 10 -19.12 -16.49 17.66
C VAL A 10 -18.51 -17.45 16.63
N VAL A 11 -18.92 -17.35 15.36
CA VAL A 11 -18.35 -18.17 14.27
C VAL A 11 -16.87 -17.84 14.06
N GLY A 12 -16.47 -16.57 14.09
CA GLY A 12 -15.06 -16.17 13.98
C GLY A 12 -14.19 -16.74 15.11
N CYS A 13 -14.62 -16.60 16.36
CA CYS A 13 -13.90 -17.16 17.50
C CYS A 13 -13.85 -18.70 17.49
N VAL A 14 -14.93 -19.37 17.05
CA VAL A 14 -14.98 -20.84 16.98
C VAL A 14 -14.07 -21.38 15.88
N VAL A 15 -13.98 -20.72 14.74
CA VAL A 15 -13.07 -21.12 13.65
C VAL A 15 -11.61 -20.94 14.07
N THR A 16 -11.25 -19.80 14.67
CA THR A 16 -9.88 -19.56 15.18
C THR A 16 -9.52 -20.56 16.28
N ALA A 17 -10.43 -20.83 17.21
CA ALA A 17 -10.22 -21.82 18.25
C ALA A 17 -10.04 -23.24 17.68
N LEU A 18 -10.83 -23.64 16.66
CA LEU A 18 -10.69 -24.93 16.00
C LEU A 18 -9.35 -25.06 15.27
N VAL A 19 -8.88 -24.00 14.60
CA VAL A 19 -7.57 -23.98 13.96
C VAL A 19 -6.47 -24.17 15.00
N VAL A 20 -6.50 -23.44 16.12
CA VAL A 20 -5.51 -23.55 17.19
C VAL A 20 -5.55 -24.94 17.86
N ILE A 21 -6.73 -25.49 18.12
CA ILE A 21 -6.87 -26.83 18.72
C ILE A 21 -6.35 -27.91 17.76
N LEU A 22 -6.63 -27.79 16.46
CA LEU A 22 -6.13 -28.71 15.44
C LEU A 22 -4.60 -28.63 15.31
N HIS A 23 -4.00 -27.46 15.51
CA HIS A 23 -2.55 -27.25 15.55
C HIS A 23 -1.88 -27.93 16.73
N VAL A 24 -2.50 -27.86 17.91
CA VAL A 24 -1.97 -28.45 19.13
C VAL A 24 -2.12 -29.97 19.10
N LEU A 25 -3.24 -30.50 18.60
CA LEU A 25 -3.51 -31.93 18.54
C LEU A 25 -2.70 -32.68 17.47
N THR A 26 -2.23 -31.99 16.42
CA THR A 26 -1.38 -32.58 15.37
C THR A 26 0.12 -32.55 15.71
N GLY A 27 0.48 -32.14 16.94
CA GLY A 27 1.80 -32.42 17.52
C GLY A 27 2.99 -31.84 16.74
N GLY A 28 2.86 -30.64 16.17
CA GLY A 28 3.99 -29.93 15.55
C GLY A 28 4.65 -30.65 14.37
N GLY A 29 3.92 -31.53 13.66
CA GLY A 29 4.50 -32.46 12.70
C GLY A 29 3.80 -32.49 11.34
N LEU A 30 3.67 -31.36 10.64
CA LEU A 30 3.37 -31.32 9.20
C LEU A 30 3.99 -30.07 8.54
N GLY A 31 5.28 -29.83 8.81
CA GLY A 31 6.02 -28.64 8.35
C GLY A 31 6.17 -28.47 6.84
N PHE A 32 5.70 -29.42 6.01
CA PHE A 32 5.82 -29.38 4.55
C PHE A 32 4.51 -29.02 3.80
N LEU A 33 3.34 -29.16 4.42
CA LEU A 33 2.04 -28.91 3.76
C LEU A 33 1.50 -27.49 3.99
N TRP A 34 2.22 -26.66 4.73
CA TRP A 34 1.84 -25.28 5.03
C TRP A 34 1.56 -24.39 3.79
N PRO A 35 2.32 -24.49 2.69
CA PRO A 35 2.04 -23.69 1.49
C PRO A 35 0.66 -24.01 0.90
N VAL A 36 0.23 -25.28 0.94
CA VAL A 36 -1.07 -25.71 0.43
C VAL A 36 -2.20 -25.19 1.32
N VAL A 37 -1.99 -25.16 2.65
CA VAL A 37 -2.96 -24.59 3.60
C VAL A 37 -3.06 -23.07 3.44
N ALA A 38 -1.95 -22.35 3.24
CA ALA A 38 -1.95 -20.91 2.97
C ALA A 38 -2.68 -20.56 1.66
N VAL A 39 -2.46 -21.34 0.59
CA VAL A 39 -3.15 -21.19 -0.70
C VAL A 39 -4.65 -21.50 -0.55
N CYS A 40 -5.02 -22.55 0.18
CA CYS A 40 -6.41 -22.88 0.46
C CYS A 40 -7.11 -21.86 1.37
N ALA A 41 -6.41 -21.29 2.36
CA ALA A 41 -6.94 -20.23 3.22
C ALA A 41 -7.13 -18.92 2.44
N GLY A 42 -6.23 -18.58 1.53
CA GLY A 42 -6.41 -17.44 0.62
C GLY A 42 -7.61 -17.61 -0.31
N ALA A 43 -7.83 -18.81 -0.85
CA ALA A 43 -8.99 -19.12 -1.70
C ALA A 43 -10.31 -19.12 -0.92
N ALA A 44 -10.33 -19.64 0.32
CA ALA A 44 -11.51 -19.63 1.17
C ALA A 44 -11.84 -18.22 1.70
N ALA A 45 -10.83 -17.39 2.00
CA ALA A 45 -11.02 -16.00 2.40
C ALA A 45 -11.70 -15.20 1.28
N GLY A 46 -11.28 -15.35 0.02
CA GLY A 46 -11.91 -14.70 -1.13
C GLY A 46 -13.36 -15.11 -1.40
N LEU A 47 -13.77 -16.31 -0.98
CA LEU A 47 -15.15 -16.82 -1.13
C LEU A 47 -16.08 -16.43 0.03
N VAL A 48 -15.53 -16.07 1.19
CA VAL A 48 -16.30 -15.72 2.40
C VAL A 48 -16.28 -14.20 2.66
N THR A 49 -15.36 -13.45 2.04
CA THR A 49 -15.40 -11.98 2.05
C THR A 49 -16.62 -11.49 1.26
N PRO A 50 -17.58 -10.80 1.89
CA PRO A 50 -18.63 -10.12 1.14
C PRO A 50 -17.98 -9.10 0.17
N PRO A 51 -18.60 -8.81 -0.99
CA PRO A 51 -18.08 -7.80 -1.90
C PRO A 51 -17.82 -6.53 -1.10
N LYS A 52 -16.61 -5.96 -1.27
CA LYS A 52 -16.15 -4.75 -0.59
C LYS A 52 -17.26 -3.72 -0.69
N GLN A 53 -18.00 -3.55 0.41
CA GLN A 53 -18.98 -2.49 0.51
C GLN A 53 -18.13 -1.23 0.35
N GLU A 54 -18.37 -0.45 -0.71
CA GLU A 54 -17.90 0.92 -0.78
C GLU A 54 -18.43 1.60 0.49
N LYS A 55 -17.60 1.60 1.55
CA LYS A 55 -17.72 2.60 2.57
C LYS A 55 -17.65 3.90 1.79
N VAL A 56 -18.75 4.65 1.80
CA VAL A 56 -18.71 6.08 1.53
C VAL A 56 -17.56 6.59 2.39
N LEU A 57 -16.43 6.87 1.73
CA LEU A 57 -15.19 7.28 2.38
C LEU A 57 -15.51 8.60 3.07
N GLU A 58 -15.80 8.56 4.37
CA GLU A 58 -15.61 9.75 5.19
C GLU A 58 -14.13 10.09 5.05
N ALA A 59 -13.85 11.18 4.32
CA ALA A 59 -12.49 11.55 3.97
C ALA A 59 -11.66 11.68 5.26
N PRO A 60 -10.61 10.86 5.45
CA PRO A 60 -9.67 11.16 6.50
C PRO A 60 -8.95 12.46 6.07
N LYS A 61 -9.01 13.49 6.91
CA LYS A 61 -8.61 14.87 6.57
C LYS A 61 -7.09 15.09 6.50
N ALA A 62 -6.30 14.02 6.59
CA ALA A 62 -4.86 14.15 6.61
C ALA A 62 -4.35 14.62 5.25
N GLY A 63 -3.84 15.86 5.24
CA GLY A 63 -3.12 16.42 4.10
C GLY A 63 -1.70 15.84 4.02
N PRO A 64 -0.98 16.10 2.92
CA PRO A 64 0.34 15.52 2.67
C PRO A 64 1.34 15.82 3.78
N GLY A 65 1.31 17.03 4.39
CA GLY A 65 2.20 17.36 5.51
C GLY A 65 2.00 16.48 6.74
N GLN A 66 0.76 16.12 7.08
CA GLN A 66 0.48 15.22 8.20
C GLN A 66 0.97 13.79 7.88
N LEU A 67 0.83 13.34 6.64
CA LEU A 67 1.31 12.03 6.18
C LEU A 67 2.84 11.94 6.22
N VAL A 68 3.54 13.01 5.83
CA VAL A 68 5.00 13.10 5.99
C VAL A 68 5.40 12.97 7.46
N SER A 69 4.70 13.67 8.37
CA SER A 69 4.98 13.56 9.81
C SER A 69 4.71 12.15 10.36
N THR A 70 3.69 11.45 9.84
CA THR A 70 3.42 10.04 10.19
C THR A 70 4.59 9.14 9.76
N LEU A 71 5.04 9.24 8.50
CA LEU A 71 6.18 8.48 8.00
C LEU A 71 7.46 8.76 8.81
N GLU A 72 7.72 10.02 9.13
CA GLU A 72 8.87 10.42 9.95
C GLU A 72 8.82 9.83 11.36
N GLY A 73 7.63 9.82 11.99
CA GLY A 73 7.42 9.20 13.29
C GLY A 73 7.68 7.69 13.27
N ILE A 74 7.20 7.00 12.23
CA ILE A 74 7.43 5.57 12.05
C ILE A 74 8.93 5.29 11.82
N ARG A 75 9.56 6.03 10.89
CA ARG A 75 11.00 5.94 10.60
C ARG A 75 11.83 6.13 11.87
N TYR A 76 11.50 7.14 12.68
CA TYR A 76 12.18 7.39 13.95
C TYR A 76 12.06 6.20 14.91
N ASN A 77 10.86 5.62 15.04
CA ASN A 77 10.63 4.46 15.89
C ASN A 77 11.42 3.22 15.44
N LEU A 78 11.42 2.91 14.14
CA LEU A 78 12.18 1.77 13.59
C LEU A 78 13.69 1.93 13.82
N ARG A 79 14.24 3.13 13.54
CA ARG A 79 15.66 3.42 13.77
C ARG A 79 16.03 3.33 15.25
N ARG A 80 15.19 3.87 16.14
CA ARG A 80 15.41 3.81 17.59
C ARG A 80 15.41 2.38 18.11
N ARG A 81 14.57 1.51 17.55
CA ARG A 81 14.45 0.10 17.92
C ARG A 81 15.51 -0.80 17.28
N LYS A 82 16.36 -0.25 16.40
CA LYS A 82 17.44 -0.97 15.71
C LYS A 82 16.93 -2.25 15.05
N VAL A 83 15.88 -2.10 14.25
CA VAL A 83 15.27 -3.23 13.53
C VAL A 83 16.27 -3.91 12.59
N PRO A 84 16.10 -5.21 12.30
CA PRO A 84 16.98 -5.94 11.39
C PRO A 84 17.01 -5.34 9.99
N GLY A 85 18.13 -5.53 9.29
CA GLY A 85 18.38 -4.99 7.95
C GLY A 85 17.25 -5.24 6.93
N PRO A 86 16.70 -6.46 6.80
CA PRO A 86 15.62 -6.73 5.86
C PRO A 86 14.37 -5.85 6.09
N VAL A 87 13.99 -5.66 7.35
CA VAL A 87 12.84 -4.80 7.71
C VAL A 87 13.16 -3.33 7.43
N GLN A 88 14.38 -2.88 7.74
CA GLN A 88 14.81 -1.51 7.45
C GLN A 88 14.79 -1.25 5.94
N HIS A 89 15.32 -2.16 5.12
CA HIS A 89 15.31 -2.02 3.67
C HIS A 89 13.90 -2.00 3.07
N ALA A 90 13.02 -2.89 3.55
CA ALA A 90 11.62 -2.91 3.09
C ALA A 90 10.89 -1.61 3.48
N TRP A 91 11.14 -1.10 4.68
CA TRP A 91 10.60 0.19 5.12
C TRP A 91 11.12 1.34 4.26
N ASP A 92 12.44 1.43 4.07
CA ASP A 92 13.07 2.52 3.31
C ASP A 92 12.53 2.56 1.87
N SER A 93 12.31 1.40 1.25
CA SER A 93 11.71 1.31 -0.09
C SER A 93 10.28 1.85 -0.13
N PHE A 94 9.43 1.48 0.84
CA PHE A 94 8.06 2.00 0.92
C PHE A 94 8.05 3.51 1.19
N ASP A 95 8.87 3.94 2.14
CA ASP A 95 8.97 5.32 2.63
C ASP A 95 9.48 6.28 1.55
N GLU A 96 10.47 5.87 0.75
CA GLU A 96 10.96 6.65 -0.40
C GLU A 96 9.84 6.90 -1.42
N SER A 97 9.10 5.87 -1.78
CA SER A 97 8.00 5.98 -2.75
C SER A 97 6.84 6.78 -2.22
N ALA A 98 6.49 6.57 -0.94
CA ALA A 98 5.46 7.35 -0.27
C ALA A 98 5.82 8.84 -0.24
N LEU A 99 7.06 9.19 0.15
CA LEU A 99 7.52 10.57 0.13
C LEU A 99 7.52 11.17 -1.28
N TRP A 100 7.90 10.41 -2.30
CA TRP A 100 7.82 10.88 -3.68
C TRP A 100 6.37 11.21 -4.08
N VAL A 101 5.42 10.32 -3.76
CA VAL A 101 3.98 10.54 -4.05
C VAL A 101 3.46 11.76 -3.28
N LEU A 102 3.81 11.90 -2.00
CA LEU A 102 3.41 13.06 -1.19
C LEU A 102 4.01 14.37 -1.69
N ASN A 103 5.24 14.37 -2.20
CA ASN A 103 5.85 15.53 -2.85
C ASN A 103 5.16 15.90 -4.17
N ASN A 104 4.49 14.93 -4.81
CA ASN A 104 3.70 15.11 -6.03
C ASN A 104 2.20 15.11 -5.76
N TRP A 105 1.76 15.32 -4.51
CA TRP A 105 0.37 15.15 -4.08
C TRP A 105 -0.65 15.91 -4.93
N HIS A 106 -0.31 17.13 -5.37
CA HIS A 106 -1.16 17.96 -6.24
C HIS A 106 -1.55 17.25 -7.56
N ARG A 107 -0.73 16.30 -8.04
CA ARG A 107 -1.04 15.49 -9.23
C ARG A 107 -2.21 14.53 -9.01
N LEU A 108 -2.64 14.34 -7.76
CA LEU A 108 -3.76 13.50 -7.37
C LEU A 108 -5.04 14.30 -7.07
N ASP A 109 -5.07 15.61 -7.29
CA ASP A 109 -6.23 16.45 -6.97
C ASP A 109 -7.52 16.00 -7.69
N ASP A 110 -7.38 15.52 -8.93
CA ASP A 110 -8.48 14.95 -9.72
C ASP A 110 -8.69 13.44 -9.49
N ALA A 111 -7.96 12.85 -8.53
CA ALA A 111 -7.96 11.42 -8.25
C ALA A 111 -8.24 11.13 -6.75
N PRO A 112 -9.43 11.48 -6.22
CA PRO A 112 -9.74 11.37 -4.78
C PRO A 112 -9.64 9.94 -4.23
N HIS A 113 -9.91 8.93 -5.06
CA HIS A 113 -9.71 7.52 -4.68
C HIS A 113 -8.24 7.20 -4.43
N GLN A 114 -7.33 7.72 -5.25
CA GLN A 114 -5.88 7.51 -5.07
C GLN A 114 -5.36 8.25 -3.84
N GLN A 115 -5.90 9.45 -3.56
CA GLN A 115 -5.59 10.16 -2.33
C GLN A 115 -6.04 9.39 -1.08
N ALA A 116 -7.23 8.77 -1.11
CA ALA A 116 -7.69 7.91 -0.01
C ALA A 116 -6.78 6.69 0.15
N LEU A 117 -6.45 6.01 -0.94
CA LEU A 117 -5.59 4.82 -0.91
C LEU A 117 -4.19 5.12 -0.33
N VAL A 118 -3.54 6.21 -0.75
CA VAL A 118 -2.25 6.64 -0.19
C VAL A 118 -2.36 6.93 1.31
N ARG A 119 -3.46 7.56 1.72
CA ARG A 119 -3.72 7.87 3.12
C ARG A 119 -3.88 6.62 3.97
N ASP A 120 -4.67 5.66 3.51
CA ASP A 120 -4.94 4.40 4.21
C ASP A 120 -3.64 3.57 4.31
N MET A 121 -2.86 3.50 3.23
CA MET A 121 -1.55 2.83 3.25
C MET A 121 -0.60 3.41 4.31
N ILE A 122 -0.53 4.74 4.43
CA ILE A 122 0.38 5.40 5.36
C ILE A 122 -0.17 5.36 6.80
N GLN A 123 -1.42 5.79 7.01
CA GLN A 123 -1.95 6.01 8.36
C GLN A 123 -2.51 4.76 9.02
N GLU A 124 -3.06 3.83 8.24
CA GLU A 124 -3.67 2.61 8.78
C GLU A 124 -2.67 1.47 8.63
N HIS A 125 -2.34 1.10 7.39
CA HIS A 125 -1.60 -0.13 7.14
C HIS A 125 -0.14 -0.07 7.63
N SER A 126 0.61 0.98 7.29
CA SER A 126 2.02 1.06 7.66
C SER A 126 2.23 1.24 9.17
N ASP A 127 1.36 2.01 9.83
CA ASP A 127 1.39 2.24 11.27
C ASP A 127 1.00 0.97 12.05
N GLU A 128 -0.06 0.28 11.64
CA GLU A 128 -0.48 -0.99 12.24
C GLU A 128 0.59 -2.07 12.10
N LEU A 129 1.14 -2.25 10.88
CA LEU A 129 2.20 -3.23 10.63
C LEU A 129 3.42 -2.98 11.53
N VAL A 130 3.87 -1.73 11.64
CA VAL A 130 5.02 -1.40 12.50
C VAL A 130 4.69 -1.58 13.97
N LYS A 131 3.50 -1.19 14.43
CA LYS A 131 3.07 -1.43 15.82
C LYS A 131 3.07 -2.91 16.16
N SER A 132 2.42 -3.75 15.35
CA SER A 132 2.36 -5.19 15.57
C SER A 132 3.74 -5.84 15.55
N TYR A 133 4.62 -5.43 14.63
CA TYR A 133 5.99 -5.93 14.61
C TYR A 133 6.78 -5.53 15.86
N LEU A 134 6.64 -4.29 16.33
CA LEU A 134 7.36 -3.79 17.51
C LEU A 134 6.86 -4.36 18.85
N GLU A 135 5.69 -5.01 18.86
CA GLU A 135 5.15 -5.77 19.99
C GLU A 135 5.73 -7.19 20.11
N VAL A 136 6.37 -7.70 19.05
CA VAL A 136 7.03 -9.02 19.08
C VAL A 136 8.18 -9.01 20.09
N THR A 137 8.21 -10.03 20.96
CA THR A 137 9.21 -10.17 22.05
C THR A 137 10.66 -10.17 21.53
N ASP A 138 10.90 -10.84 20.41
CA ASP A 138 12.20 -10.84 19.73
C ASP A 138 12.08 -10.31 18.30
N LEU A 139 12.48 -9.06 18.09
CA LEU A 139 12.48 -8.41 16.78
C LEU A 139 13.41 -9.11 15.77
N LYS A 140 14.36 -9.91 16.23
CA LYS A 140 15.28 -10.66 15.36
C LYS A 140 14.74 -12.05 15.00
N ASN A 141 13.56 -12.41 15.48
CA ASN A 141 12.93 -13.66 15.10
C ASN A 141 12.80 -13.74 13.56
N PRO A 142 13.35 -14.78 12.92
CA PRO A 142 13.43 -14.83 11.46
C PRO A 142 12.05 -14.86 10.79
N VAL A 143 11.04 -15.45 11.43
CA VAL A 143 9.66 -15.48 10.92
C VAL A 143 9.04 -14.09 10.98
N ALA A 144 9.19 -13.37 12.10
CA ALA A 144 8.67 -12.01 12.25
C ALA A 144 9.36 -11.03 11.28
N VAL A 145 10.68 -11.18 11.08
CA VAL A 145 11.46 -10.40 10.11
C VAL A 145 10.97 -10.65 8.69
N GLN A 146 10.75 -11.91 8.32
CA GLN A 146 10.27 -12.27 7.00
C GLN A 146 8.87 -11.70 6.75
N GLU A 147 7.91 -11.96 7.63
CA GLU A 147 6.52 -11.51 7.51
C GLU A 147 6.43 -9.98 7.38
N MET A 148 7.18 -9.27 8.23
CA MET A 148 7.21 -7.81 8.21
C MET A 148 7.83 -7.27 6.91
N SER A 149 8.94 -7.88 6.46
CA SER A 149 9.61 -7.45 5.23
C SER A 149 8.75 -7.71 4.00
N GLU A 150 8.05 -8.84 3.94
CA GLU A 150 7.13 -9.19 2.85
C GLU A 150 5.91 -8.27 2.82
N SER A 151 5.32 -7.99 4.00
CA SER A 151 4.18 -7.08 4.14
C SER A 151 4.52 -5.65 3.71
N LEU A 152 5.65 -5.12 4.17
CA LEU A 152 6.16 -3.83 3.70
C LEU A 152 6.50 -3.85 2.21
N GLY A 153 6.98 -4.97 1.69
CA GLY A 153 7.22 -5.16 0.26
C GLY A 153 5.92 -5.09 -0.57
N ILE A 154 4.78 -5.55 -0.05
CA ILE A 154 3.47 -5.39 -0.69
C ILE A 154 3.08 -3.91 -0.72
N LEU A 155 3.12 -3.23 0.42
CA LEU A 155 2.82 -1.79 0.51
C LEU A 155 3.73 -0.95 -0.41
N GLY A 156 5.01 -1.29 -0.47
CA GLY A 156 5.98 -0.64 -1.34
C GLY A 156 5.63 -0.78 -2.82
N ARG A 157 5.22 -1.97 -3.27
CA ARG A 157 4.80 -2.18 -4.67
C ARG A 157 3.56 -1.38 -5.03
N GLU A 158 2.54 -1.36 -4.18
CA GLU A 158 1.32 -0.58 -4.41
C GLU A 158 1.62 0.92 -4.49
N MET A 159 2.48 1.43 -3.60
CA MET A 159 2.91 2.83 -3.63
C MET A 159 3.74 3.15 -4.89
N ASP A 160 4.56 2.19 -5.35
CA ASP A 160 5.32 2.29 -6.60
C ASP A 160 4.42 2.36 -7.83
N GLU A 161 3.34 1.60 -7.87
CA GLU A 161 2.37 1.66 -8.96
C GLU A 161 1.71 3.04 -9.05
N ILE A 162 1.37 3.65 -7.91
CA ILE A 162 0.84 5.02 -7.85
C ILE A 162 1.89 6.02 -8.35
N ARG A 163 3.14 5.89 -7.89
CA ARG A 163 4.27 6.71 -8.37
C ARG A 163 4.41 6.63 -9.88
N GLU A 164 4.41 5.43 -10.43
CA GLU A 164 4.54 5.19 -11.87
C GLU A 164 3.38 5.78 -12.66
N ALA A 165 2.14 5.63 -12.18
CA ALA A 165 0.97 6.23 -12.81
C ALA A 165 1.07 7.75 -12.88
N ILE A 166 1.54 8.40 -11.81
CA ILE A 166 1.79 9.85 -11.79
C ILE A 166 2.89 10.22 -12.79
N ALA A 167 4.01 9.50 -12.79
CA ALA A 167 5.14 9.77 -13.68
C ALA A 167 4.76 9.62 -15.17
N GLN A 168 4.03 8.56 -15.52
CA GLN A 168 3.54 8.33 -16.87
C GLN A 168 2.56 9.41 -17.32
N ASN A 169 1.66 9.85 -16.44
CA ASN A 169 0.73 10.94 -16.75
C ASN A 169 1.48 12.25 -17.04
N SER A 170 2.54 12.55 -16.28
CA SER A 170 3.40 13.71 -16.50
C SER A 170 4.07 13.70 -17.89
N VAL A 171 4.65 12.56 -18.28
CA VAL A 171 5.28 12.38 -19.61
C VAL A 171 4.25 12.54 -20.74
N ARG A 172 3.04 11.96 -20.56
CA ARG A 172 1.96 12.09 -21.55
C ARG A 172 1.54 13.56 -21.72
N ASN A 173 1.39 14.30 -20.63
CA ASN A 173 1.03 15.71 -20.67
C ASN A 173 2.10 16.56 -21.36
N LEU A 174 3.39 16.29 -21.10
CA LEU A 174 4.49 16.96 -21.79
C LEU A 174 4.46 16.69 -23.30
N ARG A 175 4.24 15.43 -23.71
CA ARG A 175 4.13 15.06 -25.12
C ARG A 175 2.99 15.81 -25.80
N ASN A 176 1.81 15.85 -25.17
CA ASN A 176 0.65 16.56 -25.70
C ASN A 176 0.93 18.06 -25.88
N HIS A 177 1.53 18.71 -24.88
CA HIS A 177 1.93 20.13 -25.00
C HIS A 177 2.97 20.35 -26.10
N SER A 178 3.98 19.48 -26.21
CA SER A 178 5.01 19.59 -27.26
C SER A 178 4.41 19.44 -28.66
N MET A 179 3.41 18.58 -28.82
CA MET A 179 2.69 18.41 -30.09
C MET A 179 1.82 19.62 -30.40
N ALA A 180 1.12 20.19 -29.39
CA ALA A 180 0.37 21.42 -29.56
C ALA A 180 1.27 22.59 -29.98
N LEU A 181 2.43 22.76 -29.33
CA LEU A 181 3.42 23.78 -29.70
C LEU A 181 3.95 23.57 -31.12
N LYS A 182 4.22 22.34 -31.56
CA LYS A 182 4.61 22.07 -32.95
C LYS A 182 3.49 22.44 -33.93
N LEU A 183 2.23 22.12 -33.63
CA LEU A 183 1.12 22.51 -34.51
C LEU A 183 0.93 24.03 -34.57
N GLU A 184 1.15 24.74 -33.47
CA GLU A 184 1.00 26.20 -33.38
C GLU A 184 2.16 26.97 -34.04
N TYR A 185 3.40 26.49 -33.89
CA TYR A 185 4.61 27.24 -34.30
C TYR A 185 5.37 26.64 -35.50
N ASP A 186 5.23 25.33 -35.78
CA ASP A 186 5.84 24.65 -36.94
C ASP A 186 4.85 24.57 -38.12
N GLY A 187 3.65 25.15 -37.95
CA GLY A 187 2.67 25.43 -39.00
C GLY A 187 3.22 26.46 -39.98
N THR A 188 4.11 26.01 -40.87
CA THR A 188 4.59 26.77 -42.02
C THR A 188 3.37 27.12 -42.89
N LEU A 189 2.85 28.34 -42.78
CA LEU A 189 2.19 28.96 -43.94
C LEU A 189 3.24 28.91 -45.04
N PRO A 190 2.96 28.33 -46.23
CA PRO A 190 3.83 28.57 -47.35
C PRO A 190 3.82 30.08 -47.56
N SER A 191 4.91 30.74 -47.15
CA SER A 191 5.24 32.06 -47.64
C SER A 191 5.33 31.87 -49.14
N ILE A 192 4.25 32.25 -49.83
CA ILE A 192 4.23 32.35 -51.27
C ILE A 192 5.32 33.37 -51.57
N GLU A 193 6.47 32.81 -51.89
CA GLU A 193 7.63 33.49 -52.40
C GLU A 193 7.14 34.41 -53.51
N SER A 194 7.46 35.69 -53.36
CA SER A 194 7.27 36.70 -54.38
C SER A 194 7.78 36.16 -55.71
N LYS A 195 6.87 35.97 -56.67
CA LYS A 195 7.27 35.95 -58.07
C LYS A 195 6.94 37.31 -58.64
N GLU A 196 8.00 38.08 -58.85
CA GLU A 196 8.03 39.28 -59.67
C GLU A 196 7.25 39.06 -60.97
N VAL A 197 6.38 40.03 -61.30
CA VAL A 197 6.02 40.39 -62.68
C VAL A 197 5.84 41.90 -62.75
#